data_AF-A0A254NR72-F1
#
_entry.id   AF-A0A254NR72-F1
#
_cell.length_a   1.000
_cell.length_b   1.000
_cell.length_c   1.000
_cell.angle_alpha   90.00
_cell.angle_beta   90.00
_cell.angle_gamma   90.00
#
_symmetry.space_group_name_H-M   'P 1'
#
loop_
_entity.id
_entity.type
_entity.pdbx_description
1 polymer ?
#
loop_
_entity_poly.entity_id
_entity_poly.type
_entity_poly.pdbx_seq_one_letter_code
_entity_poly.pdbx_strand_id
1 'polypeptide(L)' 'MKDIAKDDKVSSALKGEIKRDINQIKRKKRSTVRVPQGHVLAHRRGKEARKGNGYADSDLQVVKSHKTQHKYDNNGKKR' A
#
# COMPACT_ATOMS: atom_id res chain seq x y z
N MET A 1 -2.55 -4.80 -4.98
CA MET A 1 -3.76 -4.56 -4.15
C MET A 1 -4.60 -5.82 -3.94
N LYS A 2 -5.09 -6.49 -4.99
CA LYS A 2 -5.95 -7.68 -4.85
C LYS A 2 -5.28 -8.87 -4.16
N ASP A 3 -3.97 -9.03 -4.32
CA ASP A 3 -3.22 -10.15 -3.72
C ASP A 3 -2.96 -9.97 -2.22
N ILE A 4 -2.99 -8.72 -1.72
CA ILE A 4 -2.77 -8.42 -0.30
C ILE A 4 -3.90 -8.99 0.58
N ALA A 5 -5.11 -9.09 0.04
CA ALA A 5 -6.24 -9.70 0.75
C ALA A 5 -6.01 -11.20 1.07
N LYS A 6 -5.08 -11.85 0.36
CA LYS A 6 -4.73 -13.26 0.53
C LYS A 6 -3.43 -13.47 1.32
N ASP A 7 -2.72 -12.42 1.69
CA ASP A 7 -1.45 -12.53 2.42
C ASP A 7 -1.70 -12.82 3.91
N ASP A 8 -1.20 -13.93 4.42
CA ASP A 8 -1.33 -14.34 5.82
C ASP A 8 -0.59 -13.46 6.82
N LYS A 9 0.34 -12.63 6.36
CA LYS A 9 1.06 -11.65 7.20
C LYS A 9 0.23 -10.39 7.48
N VAL A 10 -0.92 -10.24 6.83
CA VAL A 10 -1.79 -9.07 6.98
C VAL A 10 -2.86 -9.35 8.05
N SER A 11 -3.02 -8.43 9.00
CA SER A 11 -4.02 -8.51 10.06
C SER A 11 -5.44 -8.76 9.51
N SER A 12 -6.24 -9.53 10.24
CA SER A 12 -7.64 -9.83 9.89
C SER A 12 -8.49 -8.57 9.66
N ALA A 13 -8.25 -7.51 10.44
CA ALA A 13 -8.95 -6.24 10.30
C ALA A 13 -8.71 -5.59 8.92
N LEU A 14 -7.45 -5.61 8.45
CA LEU A 14 -7.05 -5.08 7.15
C LEU A 14 -7.66 -5.90 6.01
N LYS A 15 -7.61 -7.23 6.13
CA LYS A 15 -8.26 -8.13 5.17
C LYS A 15 -9.75 -7.83 5.07
N GLY A 16 -10.41 -7.56 6.21
CA GLY A 16 -11.82 -7.17 6.27
C GLY A 16 -12.14 -5.89 5.51
N GLU A 17 -11.31 -4.85 5.66
CA GLU A 17 -11.49 -3.57 4.96
C GLU A 17 -11.32 -3.73 3.44
N ILE A 18 -10.26 -4.42 3.00
CA ILE A 18 -10.01 -4.70 1.58
C ILE A 18 -11.17 -5.52 1.00
N LYS A 19 -11.63 -6.56 1.71
CA LYS A 19 -12.74 -7.41 1.26
C LYS A 19 -14.04 -6.63 1.16
N ARG A 20 -14.31 -5.70 2.09
CA ARG A 20 -15.48 -4.81 2.05
C ARG A 20 -15.46 -3.96 0.79
N ASP A 21 -14.32 -3.35 0.47
CA ASP A 21 -14.18 -2.51 -0.73
C ASP A 21 -14.27 -3.33 -2.03
N ILE A 22 -13.67 -4.53 -2.07
CA ILE A 22 -13.83 -5.46 -3.20
C ILE A 22 -15.31 -5.80 -3.40
N ASN A 23 -16.06 -6.05 -2.33
CA ASN A 23 -17.49 -6.32 -2.41
C ASN A 23 -18.29 -5.10 -2.89
N GLN A 24 -17.89 -3.88 -2.51
CA GLN A 24 -18.50 -2.64 -3.02
C GLN A 24 -18.24 -2.44 -4.51
N ILE A 25 -17.05 -2.79 -5.00
CA ILE A 25 -16.72 -2.77 -6.43
C ILE A 25 -17.53 -3.80 -7.20
N LYS A 26 -17.65 -5.03 -6.67
CA LYS A 26 -18.53 -6.06 -7.26
C LYS A 26 -19.98 -5.61 -7.33
N ARG A 27 -20.43 -4.83 -6.34
CA ARG A 27 -21.76 -4.20 -6.29
C ARG A 27 -21.86 -2.91 -7.11
N LYS A 28 -20.82 -2.53 -7.86
CA LYS A 28 -20.72 -1.30 -8.67
C LYS A 28 -20.93 0.01 -7.88
N LYS A 29 -20.79 -0.03 -6.55
CA LYS A 29 -20.93 1.16 -5.68
C LYS A 29 -19.64 1.97 -5.58
N ARG A 30 -18.49 1.36 -5.92
CA ARG A 30 -17.17 2.00 -5.95
C ARG A 30 -16.38 1.51 -7.16
N SER A 31 -15.47 2.34 -7.65
CA SER A 31 -14.53 1.99 -8.73
C SER A 31 -13.16 1.53 -8.23
N THR A 32 -12.78 1.90 -6.99
CA THR A 32 -11.43 1.68 -6.45
C THR A 32 -11.45 1.11 -5.03
N VAL A 33 -10.43 0.32 -4.70
CA VAL A 33 -10.16 -0.16 -3.33
C VAL A 33 -9.34 0.90 -2.61
N ARG A 34 -9.78 1.34 -1.43
CA ARG A 34 -9.02 2.29 -0.61
C ARG A 34 -7.80 1.60 0.00
N VAL A 35 -6.73 2.36 0.22
CA VAL A 35 -5.64 1.93 1.08
C VAL A 35 -6.17 1.76 2.51
N PRO A 36 -6.01 0.59 3.15
CA PRO A 36 -6.52 0.36 4.49
C PRO A 36 -5.94 1.30 5.53
N GLN A 37 -6.67 1.53 6.62
CA GLN A 37 -6.23 2.45 7.67
C GLN A 37 -4.89 2.02 8.29
N GLY A 38 -4.00 2.99 8.52
CA GLY A 38 -2.67 2.75 9.09
C GLY A 38 -1.63 2.18 8.11
N HIS A 39 -2.01 2.02 6.84
CA HIS A 39 -1.14 1.56 5.77
C HIS A 39 -1.03 2.60 4.66
N VAL A 40 0.08 2.55 3.93
CA VAL A 40 0.36 3.39 2.77
C VAL A 40 0.86 2.52 1.64
N LEU A 41 0.48 2.87 0.41
CA LEU A 41 1.17 2.36 -0.76
C LEU A 41 2.50 3.11 -0.86
N ALA A 42 3.57 2.39 -0.59
CA ALA A 42 4.92 2.92 -0.59
C ALA A 42 5.72 2.28 -1.72
N HIS A 43 6.53 3.09 -2.40
CA HIS A 43 7.47 2.59 -3.39
C HIS A 43 8.67 1.91 -2.71
N ARG A 44 9.14 0.80 -3.29
CA ARG A 44 10.40 0.16 -2.86
C ARG A 44 11.58 1.13 -3.04
N ARG A 45 12.65 0.93 -2.24
CA ARG A 45 13.93 1.64 -2.45
C ARG A 45 14.38 1.47 -3.89
N GLY A 46 14.76 2.58 -4.52
CA GLY A 46 15.19 2.58 -5.93
C GLY A 46 14.07 2.59 -6.96
N LYS A 47 12.82 2.30 -6.58
CA LYS A 47 11.62 2.35 -7.45
C LYS A 47 10.71 3.53 -7.14
N GLU A 48 11.30 4.66 -6.78
CA GLU A 48 10.55 5.87 -6.43
C GLU A 48 9.72 6.38 -7.61
N ALA A 49 8.59 7.02 -7.31
CA ALA A 49 7.78 7.73 -8.31
C ALA A 49 8.60 8.75 -9.11
N ARG A 50 9.57 9.42 -8.46
CA ARG A 50 10.52 10.35 -9.09
C ARG A 50 11.35 9.71 -10.22
N LYS A 51 11.53 8.38 -10.17
CA LYS A 51 12.27 7.61 -11.18
C LYS A 51 11.35 7.01 -12.26
N GLY A 52 10.08 7.42 -12.31
CA GLY A 52 9.11 6.99 -13.32
C GLY A 52 8.36 5.70 -13.00
N ASN A 53 8.50 5.17 -11.77
CA ASN A 53 7.80 3.93 -11.39
C ASN A 53 6.37 4.24 -10.95
N GLY A 54 5.42 3.46 -11.44
CA GLY A 54 4.00 3.61 -11.14
C GLY A 54 3.53 2.78 -9.93
N TYR A 55 2.21 2.75 -9.73
CA TYR A 55 1.56 1.97 -8.67
C TYR A 55 1.80 0.45 -8.74
N ALA A 56 2.30 -0.06 -9.87
CA ALA A 56 2.68 -1.46 -10.02
C ALA A 56 3.90 -1.85 -9.16
N ASP A 57 4.75 -0.87 -8.85
CA ASP A 57 5.97 -1.06 -8.06
C ASP A 57 5.84 -0.57 -6.60
N SER A 58 4.60 -0.32 -6.17
CA SER A 58 4.27 0.08 -4.80
C SER A 58 3.76 -1.12 -4.00
N ASP A 59 4.32 -1.34 -2.82
CA ASP A 59 3.81 -2.32 -1.86
C ASP A 59 3.02 -1.63 -0.76
N LEU A 60 2.12 -2.38 -0.14
CA LEU A 60 1.44 -1.91 1.06
C LEU A 60 2.38 -2.03 2.26
N GLN A 61 2.76 -0.89 2.83
CA GLN A 61 3.59 -0.81 4.02
C GLN A 61 2.82 -0.18 5.17
N VAL A 62 3.20 -0.56 6.39
CA VAL A 62 2.72 0.10 7.61
C VAL A 62 3.26 1.53 7.63
N VAL A 63 2.40 2.52 7.91
CA VAL A 63 2.77 3.95 7.95
C VAL A 63 3.99 4.21 8.83
N LYS A 64 4.09 3.53 9.98
CA LYS A 64 5.25 3.64 10.88
C LYS A 64 6.53 3.22 10.17
N SER A 65 6.57 2.03 9.57
CA SER A 65 7.74 1.52 8.84
C SER A 65 8.12 2.44 7.69
N HIS A 66 7.14 2.96 6.95
CA HIS A 66 7.36 3.94 5.88
C HIS A 66 8.00 5.23 6.40
N LYS A 67 7.49 5.81 7.49
CA LYS A 67 8.08 7.00 8.13
C LYS A 67 9.49 6.73 8.64
N THR A 68 9.72 5.55 9.23
CA THR A 68 11.04 5.12 9.67
C THR A 68 12.01 5.03 8.49
N GLN A 69 11.61 4.44 7.38
CA GLN A 69 12.40 4.39 6.15
C GLN A 69 12.77 5.81 5.69
N HIS A 70 11.80 6.73 5.61
CA HIS A 70 12.06 8.13 5.25
C HIS A 70 13.06 8.84 6.18
N LYS A 71 12.98 8.56 7.49
CA LYS A 71 13.91 9.11 8.49
C LYS A 71 15.36 8.66 8.27
N TYR A 72 15.58 7.39 7.91
CA TYR A 72 16.93 6.85 7.70
C TYR A 72 17.46 7.07 6.27
N ASP A 73 16.59 7.08 5.25
CA ASP A 73 16.95 7.30 3.84
C ASP A 73 16.97 8.79 3.43
N ASN A 74 16.79 9.73 4.37
CA ASN A 74 16.72 11.18 4.07
C ASN A 74 15.69 11.49 2.95
N ASN A 75 14.50 10.90 3.01
CA ASN A 75 13.50 10.99 1.95
C ASN A 75 13.98 10.54 0.55
N GLY A 76 14.87 9.54 0.47
CA GLY A 76 15.39 9.07 -0.83
C GLY A 76 16.44 9.99 -1.45
N LYS A 77 17.05 10.88 -0.65
CA LYS A 77 18.10 11.80 -1.11
C LYS A 77 19.51 11.25 -0.96
N LYS A 78 19.74 10.21 -0.15
CA LYS A 78 21.04 9.54 -0.11
C LYS A 78 21.11 8.49 -1.23
N ARG A 79 21.90 8.80 -2.25
CA ARG A 79 22.43 7.85 -3.24
C ARG A 79 23.60 7.10 -2.64
#